data_AF-A0A9X2H4M3-F1
#
_entry.id   AF-A0A9X2H4M3-F1
#
_cell.length_a   1.000
_cell.length_b   1.000
_cell.length_c   1.000
_cell.angle_alpha   90.00
_cell.angle_beta   90.00
_cell.angle_gamma   90.00
#
_symmetry.space_group_name_H-M   'P 1'
#
loop_
_entity.id
_entity.type
_entity.pdbx_description
1 polymer ?
#
loop_
_entity_poly.entity_id
_entity_poly.type
_entity_poly.pdbx_seq_one_letter_code
_entity_poly.pdbx_strand_id
1 'polypeptide(L)'
;MSDAVLPPDAAPETDAAPRPDRAAPRPLDAVLLAGGRATRLDGASKPELVVGDRSLLQHAIDAARSAGARRIVVVGPAGLRAPGCLVVREDPPFGGPVAAIAAGLAALDAGPAASDVLVLACDLPSARAATARLLERRGGARDADGLCLVDADQRVQWLAAVYARAALDRAFAELPGPADGAAMRHLAAALDLVEVADDGTAADIDTWPDLERARGRADPAGRTDLTPSSTDRPHPPRSQS
;
A
#
# COMPACT_ATOMS: atom_id res chain seq x y z
N MET A 1 43.86 24.62 -56.98
CA MET A 1 44.40 23.56 -56.11
C MET A 1 44.25 24.05 -54.69
N SER A 2 43.15 23.67 -54.03
CA SER A 2 42.85 24.06 -52.65
C SER A 2 42.51 22.80 -51.87
N ASP A 3 43.24 22.61 -50.78
CA ASP A 3 43.10 21.55 -49.80
C ASP A 3 41.68 21.45 -49.24
N ALA A 4 41.14 20.24 -49.21
CA ALA A 4 39.95 19.90 -48.46
C ALA A 4 40.37 19.22 -47.15
N VAL A 5 40.21 19.95 -46.04
CA VAL A 5 40.30 19.43 -44.67
C VAL A 5 39.08 18.55 -44.40
N LEU A 6 39.30 17.27 -44.08
CA LEU A 6 38.31 16.35 -43.53
C LEU A 6 38.31 16.47 -41.98
N PRO A 7 37.16 16.54 -41.29
CA PRO A 7 37.13 16.40 -39.83
C PRO A 7 37.27 14.92 -39.39
N PRO A 8 37.75 14.67 -38.15
CA PRO A 8 38.06 13.33 -37.68
C PRO A 8 36.84 12.57 -37.14
N ASP A 9 36.86 11.27 -37.43
CA ASP A 9 36.39 10.10 -36.67
C ASP A 9 35.27 10.34 -35.63
N ALA A 10 34.04 9.96 -36.01
CA ALA A 10 32.96 9.75 -35.07
C ALA A 10 33.19 8.41 -34.36
N ALA A 11 33.56 8.48 -33.08
CA ALA A 11 33.64 7.32 -32.20
C ALA A 11 32.32 6.52 -32.24
N PRO A 12 32.36 5.18 -32.25
CA PRO A 12 31.16 4.37 -32.18
C PRO A 12 30.45 4.61 -30.85
N GLU A 13 29.16 4.90 -30.92
CA GLU A 13 28.26 4.97 -29.77
C GLU A 13 28.42 3.69 -28.94
N THR A 14 28.87 3.86 -27.70
CA THR A 14 29.01 2.79 -26.72
C THR A 14 27.69 2.04 -26.60
N ASP A 15 27.71 0.78 -27.06
CA ASP A 15 26.71 -0.25 -26.81
C ASP A 15 26.31 -0.23 -25.33
N ALA A 16 25.10 0.26 -25.06
CA ALA A 16 24.55 0.31 -23.72
C ALA A 16 24.41 -1.12 -23.22
N ALA A 17 25.26 -1.48 -22.25
CA ALA A 17 25.29 -2.79 -21.63
C ALA A 17 23.86 -3.33 -21.37
N PRO A 18 23.60 -4.63 -21.66
CA PRO A 18 22.28 -5.20 -21.48
C PRO A 18 21.84 -4.98 -20.03
N ARG A 19 20.70 -4.28 -19.86
CA ARG A 19 20.03 -4.16 -18.56
C ARG A 19 19.86 -5.58 -18.02
N PRO A 20 20.15 -5.83 -16.72
CA PRO A 20 20.01 -7.17 -16.15
C PRO A 20 18.63 -7.69 -16.51
N ASP A 21 18.59 -8.91 -17.05
CA ASP A 21 17.40 -9.62 -17.48
C ASP A 21 16.34 -9.45 -16.39
N ARG A 22 15.35 -8.60 -16.67
CA ARG A 22 14.29 -8.28 -15.72
C ARG A 22 13.36 -9.47 -15.75
N ALA A 23 13.76 -10.53 -15.03
CA ALA A 23 13.04 -11.78 -14.90
C ALA A 23 11.55 -11.49 -14.75
N ALA A 24 10.72 -12.21 -15.49
CA ALA A 24 9.29 -11.95 -15.57
C ALA A 24 8.66 -11.83 -14.17
N PRO A 25 7.74 -10.87 -13.96
CA PRO A 25 7.10 -10.69 -12.66
C PRO A 25 6.40 -11.98 -12.22
N ARG A 26 6.55 -12.34 -10.94
CA ARG A 26 5.85 -13.49 -10.37
C ARG A 26 4.35 -13.22 -10.38
N PRO A 27 3.50 -14.24 -10.59
CA PRO A 27 2.07 -14.05 -10.45
C PRO A 27 1.71 -13.56 -9.05
N LEU A 28 0.79 -12.60 -8.98
CA LEU A 28 0.42 -11.92 -7.75
C LEU A 28 -1.03 -12.21 -7.38
N ASP A 29 -1.27 -12.52 -6.11
CA ASP A 29 -2.59 -12.48 -5.47
C ASP A 29 -2.55 -11.47 -4.31
N ALA A 30 -3.71 -11.05 -3.81
CA ALA A 30 -3.79 -10.07 -2.73
C ALA A 30 -4.74 -10.49 -1.61
N VAL A 31 -4.31 -10.23 -0.38
CA VAL A 31 -5.09 -10.35 0.85
C VAL A 31 -5.17 -8.97 1.50
N LEU A 32 -6.37 -8.40 1.56
CA LEU A 32 -6.63 -7.08 2.09
C LEU A 32 -7.34 -7.21 3.44
N LEU A 33 -6.74 -6.69 4.51
CA LEU A 33 -7.25 -6.81 5.87
C LEU A 33 -8.11 -5.59 6.19
N ALA A 34 -9.42 -5.79 6.16
CA ALA A 34 -10.44 -4.80 6.50
C ALA A 34 -11.03 -5.04 7.90
N GLY A 35 -10.29 -5.71 8.76
CA GLY A 35 -10.69 -6.07 10.11
C GLY A 35 -10.00 -5.22 11.18
N GLY A 36 -10.76 -4.76 12.16
CA GLY A 36 -10.25 -4.05 13.34
C GLY A 36 -11.40 -3.69 14.27
N ARG A 37 -11.17 -3.69 15.59
CA ARG A 37 -12.14 -3.14 16.53
C ARG A 37 -12.20 -1.64 16.28
N ALA A 38 -13.30 -1.15 15.71
CA ALA A 38 -13.56 0.27 15.50
C ALA A 38 -13.86 1.01 16.82
N THR A 39 -12.99 0.85 17.83
CA THR A 39 -13.19 1.41 19.17
C THR A 39 -12.70 2.86 19.32
N ARG A 40 -12.05 3.44 18.30
CA ARG A 40 -11.41 4.77 18.39
C ARG A 40 -12.04 5.87 17.51
N LEU A 41 -13.12 5.58 16.78
CA LEU A 41 -13.82 6.56 15.91
C LEU A 41 -15.35 6.47 16.09
N ASP A 42 -15.81 6.51 17.35
CA ASP A 42 -17.23 6.58 17.73
C ASP A 42 -18.16 5.53 17.08
N GLY A 43 -17.62 4.34 16.78
CA GLY A 43 -18.40 3.24 16.21
C GLY A 43 -18.58 3.29 14.69
N ALA A 44 -17.97 4.25 13.97
CA ALA A 44 -17.89 4.20 12.53
C ALA A 44 -16.91 3.09 12.09
N SER A 45 -17.38 2.15 11.27
CA SER A 45 -16.56 1.07 10.73
C SER A 45 -15.39 1.65 9.93
N LYS A 46 -14.16 1.56 10.47
CA LYS A 46 -12.91 2.06 9.84
C LYS A 46 -12.76 1.76 8.33
N PRO A 47 -13.16 0.60 7.79
CA PRO A 47 -13.05 0.31 6.35
C PRO A 47 -13.94 1.19 5.46
N GLU A 48 -14.97 1.81 6.04
CA GLU A 48 -15.93 2.69 5.36
C GLU A 48 -15.53 4.16 5.43
N LEU A 49 -14.43 4.49 6.13
CA LEU A 49 -13.92 5.86 6.19
C LEU A 49 -13.44 6.30 4.81
N VAL A 50 -13.95 7.46 4.39
CA VAL A 50 -13.71 8.05 3.07
C VAL A 50 -12.52 9.01 3.13
N VAL A 51 -11.52 8.74 2.28
CA VAL A 51 -10.38 9.62 1.97
C VAL A 51 -10.49 10.07 0.51
N GLY A 52 -10.66 11.37 0.30
CA GLY A 52 -11.03 11.92 -1.00
C GLY A 52 -12.48 11.56 -1.35
N ASP A 53 -12.68 10.90 -2.48
CA ASP A 53 -13.97 10.41 -2.99
C ASP A 53 -14.23 8.92 -2.71
N ARG A 54 -13.26 8.21 -2.13
CA ARG A 54 -13.25 6.74 -2.01
C ARG A 54 -12.96 6.26 -0.58
N SER A 55 -13.49 5.10 -0.22
CA SER A 55 -13.14 4.46 1.05
C SER A 55 -11.70 3.97 1.05
N LEU A 56 -11.08 3.88 2.22
CA LEU A 56 -9.72 3.33 2.35
C LEU A 56 -9.61 1.89 1.82
N LEU A 57 -10.66 1.09 2.01
CA LEU A 57 -10.77 -0.22 1.39
C LEU A 57 -10.72 -0.14 -0.15
N GLN A 58 -11.40 0.82 -0.77
CA GLN A 58 -11.38 0.97 -2.22
C GLN A 58 -9.99 1.36 -2.73
N HIS A 59 -9.25 2.20 -2.00
CA HIS A 59 -7.85 2.51 -2.33
C HIS A 59 -6.96 1.26 -2.28
N ALA A 60 -7.12 0.39 -1.28
CA ALA A 60 -6.40 -0.88 -1.19
C ALA A 60 -6.75 -1.85 -2.33
N ILE A 61 -8.05 -1.96 -2.68
CA ILE A 61 -8.51 -2.76 -3.83
C ILE A 61 -7.90 -2.24 -5.13
N ASP A 62 -7.92 -0.93 -5.36
CA ASP A 62 -7.40 -0.32 -6.57
C ASP A 62 -5.88 -0.47 -6.68
N ALA A 63 -5.17 -0.41 -5.56
CA ALA A 63 -3.73 -0.69 -5.48
C ALA A 63 -3.43 -2.13 -5.92
N ALA A 64 -4.14 -3.12 -5.35
CA ALA A 64 -3.97 -4.53 -5.71
C ALA A 64 -4.31 -4.80 -7.18
N ARG A 65 -5.39 -4.20 -7.71
CA ARG A 65 -5.76 -4.31 -9.13
C ARG A 65 -4.69 -3.73 -10.04
N SER A 66 -4.18 -2.55 -9.71
CA SER A 66 -3.16 -1.86 -10.50
C SER A 66 -1.82 -2.57 -10.48
N ALA A 67 -1.56 -3.33 -9.42
CA ALA A 67 -0.42 -4.23 -9.30
C ALA A 67 -0.56 -5.52 -10.13
N GLY A 68 -1.72 -5.76 -10.76
CA GLY A 68 -1.98 -6.98 -11.53
C GLY A 68 -2.31 -8.19 -10.67
N ALA A 69 -2.85 -7.99 -9.46
CA ALA A 69 -3.32 -9.10 -8.64
C ALA A 69 -4.44 -9.85 -9.37
N ARG A 70 -4.26 -11.17 -9.53
CA ARG A 70 -5.23 -12.04 -10.23
C ARG A 70 -6.46 -12.28 -9.38
N ARG A 71 -6.25 -12.47 -8.07
CA ARG A 71 -7.29 -12.61 -7.06
C ARG A 71 -7.07 -11.63 -5.93
N ILE A 72 -8.18 -11.09 -5.45
CA ILE A 72 -8.21 -10.17 -4.32
C ILE A 72 -9.22 -10.72 -3.33
N VAL A 73 -8.71 -11.09 -2.14
CA VAL A 73 -9.50 -11.50 -1.00
C VAL A 73 -9.49 -10.37 0.01
N VAL A 74 -10.66 -9.93 0.43
CA VAL A 74 -10.85 -8.98 1.52
C VAL A 74 -11.28 -9.75 2.76
N VAL A 75 -10.55 -9.58 3.85
CA VAL A 75 -10.82 -10.23 5.13
C VAL A 75 -11.47 -9.21 6.06
N GLY A 76 -12.73 -9.42 6.41
CA GLY A 76 -13.53 -8.44 7.16
C GLY A 76 -14.94 -8.94 7.50
N PRO A 77 -15.78 -8.08 8.11
CA PRO A 77 -17.13 -8.47 8.52
C PRO A 77 -18.02 -8.82 7.30
N ALA A 78 -18.99 -9.70 7.54
CA ALA A 78 -20.01 -10.01 6.55
C ALA A 78 -20.78 -8.74 6.15
N GLY A 79 -20.98 -8.53 4.84
CA GLY A 79 -21.68 -7.36 4.30
C GLY A 79 -20.78 -6.20 3.86
N LEU A 80 -19.45 -6.31 4.05
CA LEU A 80 -18.49 -5.34 3.54
C LEU A 80 -18.60 -5.23 2.01
N ARG A 81 -18.78 -4.01 1.51
CA ARG A 81 -18.88 -3.75 0.07
C ARG A 81 -17.48 -3.74 -0.56
N ALA A 82 -17.08 -4.88 -1.12
CA ALA A 82 -15.84 -5.03 -1.90
C ALA A 82 -16.14 -5.57 -3.31
N PRO A 83 -16.60 -4.73 -4.25
CA PRO A 83 -17.04 -5.17 -5.56
C PRO A 83 -15.93 -5.92 -6.32
N GLY A 84 -16.24 -7.10 -6.85
CA GLY A 84 -15.29 -7.91 -7.62
C GLY A 84 -14.16 -8.53 -6.79
N CYS A 85 -14.31 -8.61 -5.47
CA CYS A 85 -13.39 -9.29 -4.56
C CYS A 85 -14.12 -10.43 -3.82
N LEU A 86 -13.37 -11.43 -3.37
CA LEU A 86 -13.89 -12.40 -2.41
C LEU A 86 -13.89 -11.76 -1.02
N VAL A 87 -14.98 -11.89 -0.27
CA VAL A 87 -15.04 -11.41 1.12
C VAL A 87 -15.13 -12.61 2.04
N VAL A 88 -14.15 -12.73 2.93
CA VAL A 88 -14.10 -13.76 3.97
C VAL A 88 -13.90 -13.13 5.32
N ARG A 89 -14.01 -13.94 6.38
CA ARG A 89 -13.78 -13.52 7.75
C ARG A 89 -12.99 -14.61 8.45
N GLU A 90 -12.07 -14.23 9.32
CA GLU A 90 -11.43 -15.18 10.21
C GLU A 90 -12.45 -15.83 11.17
N ASP A 91 -12.18 -17.07 11.55
CA ASP A 91 -12.96 -17.87 12.49
C ASP A 91 -12.03 -18.46 13.57
N PRO A 92 -12.22 -18.12 14.87
CA PRO A 92 -13.22 -17.18 15.38
C PRO A 92 -12.93 -15.73 14.93
N PRO A 93 -13.97 -14.88 14.85
CA PRO A 93 -13.79 -13.50 14.47
C PRO A 93 -12.94 -12.75 15.49
N PHE A 94 -12.18 -11.74 15.01
CA PHE A 94 -11.29 -10.94 15.84
C PHE A 94 -10.05 -11.70 16.37
N GLY A 95 -9.67 -12.81 15.73
CA GLY A 95 -8.46 -13.56 16.03
C GLY A 95 -7.15 -12.84 15.70
N GLY A 96 -7.23 -11.62 15.15
CA GLY A 96 -6.09 -10.76 14.87
C GLY A 96 -5.50 -10.95 13.47
N PRO A 97 -4.41 -10.24 13.17
CA PRO A 97 -3.86 -10.16 11.81
C PRO A 97 -3.38 -11.51 11.25
N VAL A 98 -2.79 -12.38 12.08
CA VAL A 98 -2.32 -13.70 11.64
C VAL A 98 -3.50 -14.59 11.26
N ALA A 99 -4.57 -14.62 12.06
CA ALA A 99 -5.82 -15.32 11.74
C ALA A 99 -6.46 -14.76 10.45
N ALA A 100 -6.44 -13.45 10.28
CA ALA A 100 -6.99 -12.81 9.09
C ALA A 100 -6.19 -13.18 7.82
N ILE A 101 -4.86 -13.16 7.88
CA ILE A 101 -4.01 -13.63 6.77
C ILE A 101 -4.27 -15.10 6.47
N ALA A 102 -4.38 -15.96 7.49
CA ALA A 102 -4.69 -17.38 7.30
C ALA A 102 -6.03 -17.60 6.57
N ALA A 103 -7.08 -16.90 6.98
CA ALA A 103 -8.38 -16.94 6.33
C ALA A 103 -8.32 -16.43 4.88
N GLY A 104 -7.57 -15.35 4.65
CA GLY A 104 -7.34 -14.79 3.32
C GLY A 104 -6.63 -15.78 2.39
N LEU A 105 -5.54 -16.40 2.87
CA LEU A 105 -4.77 -17.40 2.12
C LEU A 105 -5.57 -18.66 1.82
N ALA A 106 -6.42 -19.11 2.74
CA ALA A 106 -7.30 -20.26 2.53
C ALA A 106 -8.35 -20.01 1.44
N ALA A 107 -8.75 -18.76 1.25
CA ALA A 107 -9.69 -18.35 0.20
C ALA A 107 -9.03 -18.09 -1.16
N LEU A 108 -7.69 -17.99 -1.19
CA LEU A 108 -6.94 -18.00 -2.44
C LEU A 108 -6.77 -19.46 -2.88
N ASP A 109 -7.22 -19.80 -4.09
CA ASP A 109 -6.90 -21.11 -4.67
C ASP A 109 -5.39 -21.37 -4.65
N ALA A 110 -5.00 -22.65 -4.74
CA ALA A 110 -3.63 -23.04 -4.98
C ALA A 110 -3.15 -22.47 -6.33
N GLY A 111 -2.54 -21.29 -6.28
CA GLY A 111 -1.91 -20.65 -7.43
C GLY A 111 -0.63 -21.38 -7.84
N PRO A 112 0.07 -20.90 -8.89
CA PRO A 112 1.39 -21.38 -9.25
C PRO A 112 2.34 -21.38 -8.05
N ALA A 113 3.23 -22.38 -7.97
CA ALA A 113 4.17 -22.56 -6.86
C ALA A 113 5.04 -21.32 -6.56
N ALA A 114 5.36 -20.53 -7.59
CA ALA A 114 6.14 -19.28 -7.48
C ALA A 114 5.24 -18.02 -7.51
N SER A 115 4.13 -18.02 -6.77
CA SER A 115 3.27 -16.85 -6.63
C SER A 115 3.69 -15.98 -5.44
N ASP A 116 3.46 -14.68 -5.57
CA ASP A 116 3.58 -13.71 -4.49
C ASP A 116 2.18 -13.35 -3.96
N VAL A 117 2.12 -12.98 -2.68
CA VAL A 117 0.92 -12.49 -2.01
C VAL A 117 1.19 -11.09 -1.48
N LEU A 118 0.46 -10.11 -2.01
CA LEU A 118 0.38 -8.77 -1.46
C LEU A 118 -0.53 -8.79 -0.23
N VAL A 119 -0.03 -8.38 0.93
CA VAL A 119 -0.81 -8.21 2.16
C VAL A 119 -0.87 -6.73 2.50
N LEU A 120 -2.09 -6.19 2.57
CA LEU A 120 -2.33 -4.79 2.89
C LEU A 120 -3.36 -4.65 4.02
N ALA A 121 -3.05 -3.86 5.03
CA ALA A 121 -4.07 -3.27 5.90
C ALA A 121 -4.87 -2.22 5.11
N CYS A 122 -6.20 -2.19 5.31
CA CYS A 122 -7.09 -1.32 4.54
C CYS A 122 -7.23 0.10 5.11
N ASP A 123 -6.38 0.50 6.05
CA ASP A 123 -6.31 1.84 6.64
C ASP A 123 -5.17 2.70 6.06
N LEU A 124 -4.40 2.15 5.11
CA LEU A 124 -3.31 2.84 4.42
C LEU A 124 -3.81 3.79 3.31
N PRO A 125 -3.75 5.13 3.49
CA PRO A 125 -4.20 6.08 2.46
C PRO A 125 -3.37 6.03 1.18
N SER A 126 -2.10 5.62 1.27
CA SER A 126 -1.20 5.52 0.13
C SER A 126 -0.90 4.08 -0.27
N ALA A 127 -1.88 3.18 -0.13
CA ALA A 127 -1.77 1.77 -0.51
C ALA A 127 -1.17 1.56 -1.91
N ARG A 128 -1.48 2.44 -2.88
CA ARG A 128 -0.92 2.38 -4.23
C ARG A 128 0.60 2.61 -4.26
N ALA A 129 1.08 3.66 -3.59
CA ALA A 129 2.51 3.99 -3.56
C ALA A 129 3.30 2.92 -2.82
N ALA A 130 2.79 2.47 -1.67
CA ALA A 130 3.32 1.36 -0.91
C ALA A 130 3.47 0.09 -1.77
N THR A 131 2.39 -0.30 -2.46
CA THR A 131 2.38 -1.49 -3.33
C THR A 131 3.38 -1.37 -4.47
N ALA A 132 3.42 -0.23 -5.16
CA ALA A 132 4.34 -0.02 -6.28
C ALA A 132 5.81 -0.14 -5.82
N ARG A 133 6.14 0.45 -4.68
CA ARG A 133 7.49 0.42 -4.10
C ARG A 133 7.91 -1.01 -3.71
N LEU A 134 7.04 -1.78 -3.07
CA LEU A 134 7.32 -3.17 -2.73
C LEU A 134 7.57 -4.03 -3.97
N LEU A 135 6.74 -3.88 -5.01
CA LEU A 135 6.86 -4.66 -6.25
C LEU A 135 8.08 -4.28 -7.09
N GLU A 136 8.46 -3.00 -7.11
CA GLU A 136 9.69 -2.55 -7.75
C GLU A 136 10.92 -3.23 -7.12
N ARG A 137 10.96 -3.31 -5.78
CA ARG A 137 12.06 -3.93 -5.04
C ARG A 137 12.01 -5.46 -5.08
N ARG A 138 10.81 -6.06 -5.19
CA ARG A 138 10.65 -7.52 -5.20
C ARG A 138 11.44 -8.21 -6.30
N GLY A 139 11.57 -7.56 -7.47
CA GLY A 139 12.32 -8.11 -8.60
C GLY A 139 13.78 -8.45 -8.29
N GLY A 140 14.43 -7.69 -7.41
CA GLY A 140 15.82 -7.89 -6.98
C GLY A 140 15.99 -8.74 -5.71
N ALA A 141 14.90 -9.02 -4.99
CA ALA A 141 14.89 -9.79 -3.73
C ALA A 141 14.07 -11.09 -3.91
N ARG A 142 14.40 -11.88 -4.95
CA ARG A 142 13.64 -13.10 -5.30
C ARG A 142 13.89 -14.27 -4.36
N ASP A 143 15.05 -14.28 -3.71
CA ASP A 143 15.47 -15.30 -2.75
C ASP A 143 14.95 -15.03 -1.34
N ALA A 144 14.52 -13.79 -1.06
CA ALA A 144 13.86 -13.44 0.19
C ALA A 144 12.43 -14.00 0.24
N ASP A 145 12.00 -14.36 1.44
CA ASP A 145 10.64 -14.82 1.72
C ASP A 145 9.62 -13.69 1.56
N GLY A 146 10.04 -12.43 1.63
CA GLY A 146 9.18 -11.29 1.35
C GLY A 146 9.85 -9.94 1.55
N LEU A 147 9.07 -8.89 1.34
CA LEU A 147 9.43 -7.51 1.64
C LEU A 147 8.32 -6.87 2.46
N CYS A 148 8.71 -5.99 3.38
CA CYS A 148 7.77 -5.19 4.16
C CYS A 148 8.25 -3.74 4.23
N LEU A 149 7.31 -2.81 4.36
CA LEU A 149 7.67 -1.41 4.55
C LEU A 149 8.20 -1.17 5.96
N VAL A 150 9.09 -0.18 6.07
CA VAL A 150 9.54 0.37 7.35
C VAL A 150 9.26 1.86 7.35
N ASP A 151 8.55 2.34 8.37
CA ASP A 151 8.20 3.75 8.47
C ASP A 151 9.36 4.64 8.94
N ALA A 152 9.11 5.95 8.99
CA ALA A 152 10.10 6.94 9.42
C ALA A 152 10.59 6.73 10.86
N ASP A 153 9.79 6.07 11.71
CA ASP A 153 10.12 5.73 13.10
C ASP A 153 10.84 4.37 13.22
N GLN A 154 11.26 3.78 12.10
CA GLN A 154 11.91 2.47 12.01
C GLN A 154 11.01 1.31 12.48
N ARG A 155 9.69 1.46 12.36
CA ARG A 155 8.74 0.38 12.66
C ARG A 155 8.42 -0.40 11.40
N VAL A 156 8.51 -1.71 11.53
CA VAL A 156 8.19 -2.65 10.45
C VAL A 156 6.67 -2.76 10.29
N GLN A 157 6.22 -2.55 9.06
CA GLN A 157 4.82 -2.64 8.64
C GLN A 157 4.56 -4.01 8.00
N TRP A 158 4.39 -5.05 8.82
CA TRP A 158 4.13 -6.42 8.32
C TRP A 158 2.82 -6.55 7.54
N LEU A 159 1.91 -5.58 7.66
CA LEU A 159 0.67 -5.53 6.90
C LEU A 159 0.74 -4.56 5.71
N ALA A 160 1.94 -4.14 5.32
CA ALA A 160 2.23 -3.46 4.08
C ALA A 160 3.41 -4.19 3.41
N ALA A 161 3.12 -5.38 2.89
CA ALA A 161 4.15 -6.36 2.55
C ALA A 161 3.80 -7.20 1.32
N VAL A 162 4.83 -7.71 0.66
CA VAL A 162 4.70 -8.75 -0.38
C VAL A 162 5.48 -9.97 0.07
N TYR A 163 4.79 -11.10 0.19
CA TYR A 163 5.39 -12.36 0.61
C TYR A 163 5.45 -13.36 -0.54
N ALA A 164 6.42 -14.26 -0.53
CA ALA A 164 6.33 -15.50 -1.30
C ALA A 164 5.21 -16.37 -0.71
N ARG A 165 4.30 -16.86 -1.56
CA ARG A 165 3.19 -17.72 -1.10
C ARG A 165 3.71 -18.95 -0.34
N ALA A 166 4.69 -19.64 -0.91
CA ALA A 166 5.28 -20.84 -0.31
C ALA A 166 5.93 -20.56 1.05
N ALA A 167 6.52 -19.38 1.25
CA ALA A 167 7.13 -19.00 2.52
C ALA A 167 6.07 -18.73 3.58
N LEU A 168 4.96 -18.06 3.23
CA LEU A 168 3.81 -17.92 4.13
C LEU A 168 3.25 -19.28 4.53
N ASP A 169 2.99 -20.16 3.56
CA ASP A 169 2.45 -21.50 3.84
C ASP A 169 3.37 -22.29 4.80
N ARG A 170 4.69 -22.23 4.60
CA ARG A 170 5.69 -22.79 5.51
C ARG A 170 5.63 -22.16 6.90
N ALA A 171 5.65 -20.84 6.98
CA ALA A 171 5.64 -20.12 8.26
C ALA A 171 4.36 -20.42 9.07
N PHE A 172 3.21 -20.58 8.41
CA PHE A 172 1.97 -21.01 9.06
C PHE A 172 2.04 -22.45 9.57
N ALA A 173 2.68 -23.37 8.83
CA ALA A 173 2.87 -24.75 9.27
C ALA A 173 3.84 -24.86 10.48
N GLU A 174 4.75 -23.89 10.62
CA GLU A 174 5.74 -23.81 11.70
C GLU A 174 5.26 -23.00 12.92
N LEU A 175 4.05 -22.42 12.89
CA LEU A 175 3.52 -21.67 14.03
C LEU A 175 3.43 -22.57 15.27
N PRO A 176 3.87 -22.09 16.45
CA PRO A 176 3.86 -22.88 17.69
C PRO A 176 2.44 -23.14 18.24
N GLY A 177 1.41 -22.55 17.64
CA GLY A 177 0.02 -22.63 18.08
C GLY A 177 -0.95 -22.17 16.98
N PRO A 178 -2.25 -22.07 17.29
CA PRO A 178 -3.24 -21.62 16.31
C PRO A 178 -2.97 -20.20 15.84
N ALA A 179 -3.44 -19.88 14.63
CA ALA A 179 -3.38 -18.52 14.09
C ALA A 179 -4.21 -17.51 14.89
N ASP A 180 -5.27 -17.99 15.57
CA ASP A 180 -6.09 -17.19 16.48
C ASP A 180 -5.27 -16.65 17.66
N GLY A 181 -5.25 -15.33 17.79
CA GLY A 181 -4.49 -14.60 18.81
C GLY A 181 -2.99 -14.55 18.57
N ALA A 182 -2.48 -15.15 17.48
CA ALA A 182 -1.06 -15.13 17.17
C ALA A 182 -0.59 -13.71 16.79
N ALA A 183 0.57 -13.32 17.31
CA ALA A 183 1.18 -12.05 17.00
C ALA A 183 1.96 -12.13 15.67
N MET A 184 1.85 -11.09 14.83
CA MET A 184 2.60 -11.02 13.56
C MET A 184 4.10 -11.23 13.72
N ARG A 185 4.69 -10.79 14.84
CA ARG A 185 6.12 -11.02 15.14
C ARG A 185 6.52 -12.50 15.12
N HIS A 186 5.62 -13.42 15.51
CA HIS A 186 5.92 -14.85 15.51
C HIS A 186 5.92 -15.41 14.09
N LEU A 187 4.97 -14.97 13.26
CA LEU A 187 4.93 -15.32 11.84
C LEU A 187 6.14 -14.73 11.10
N ALA A 188 6.44 -13.45 11.33
CA ALA A 188 7.55 -12.75 10.72
C ALA A 188 8.92 -13.33 11.10
N ALA A 189 9.08 -13.83 12.34
CA ALA A 189 10.32 -14.45 12.77
C ALA A 189 10.68 -15.75 12.02
N ALA A 190 9.72 -16.37 11.31
CA ALA A 190 9.95 -17.55 10.48
C ALA A 190 10.25 -17.20 9.00
N LEU A 191 10.32 -15.92 8.66
CA LEU A 191 10.47 -15.42 7.30
C LEU A 191 11.75 -14.58 7.17
N ASP A 192 12.50 -14.80 6.10
CA ASP A 192 13.58 -13.89 5.68
C ASP A 192 12.99 -12.67 4.94
N LEU A 193 12.78 -11.57 5.67
CA LEU A 193 12.13 -10.36 5.16
C LEU A 193 13.15 -9.26 4.87
N VAL A 194 13.05 -8.69 3.66
CA VAL A 194 13.79 -7.48 3.30
C VAL A 194 12.95 -6.25 3.64
N GLU A 195 13.54 -5.35 4.41
CA GLU A 195 12.93 -4.08 4.79
C GLU A 195 13.08 -3.03 3.67
N VAL A 196 11.98 -2.35 3.36
CA VAL A 196 11.92 -1.30 2.34
C VAL A 196 11.45 -0.01 3.00
N ALA A 197 12.34 0.99 3.06
CA ALA A 197 12.00 2.28 3.65
C ALA A 197 10.79 2.93 2.96
N ASP A 198 9.82 3.37 3.74
CA ASP A 198 8.75 4.29 3.32
C ASP A 198 9.30 5.72 3.31
N ASP A 199 8.99 6.49 2.28
CA ASP A 199 9.37 7.90 2.17
C ASP A 199 8.36 8.84 2.88
N GLY A 200 7.58 8.28 3.82
CA GLY A 200 6.51 8.97 4.52
C GLY A 200 5.19 9.02 3.74
N THR A 201 5.09 8.26 2.64
CA THR A 201 3.85 8.18 1.86
C THR A 201 2.86 7.22 2.51
N ALA A 202 3.29 6.13 3.15
CA ALA A 202 2.42 5.06 3.67
C ALA A 202 1.95 5.22 5.14
N ALA A 203 1.95 6.43 5.69
CA ALA A 203 1.49 6.66 7.07
C ALA A 203 0.02 6.24 7.29
N ASP A 204 -0.22 5.45 8.34
CA ASP A 204 -1.53 4.92 8.73
C ASP A 204 -2.48 6.01 9.27
N ILE A 205 -3.80 5.81 9.11
CA ILE A 205 -4.84 6.67 9.67
C ILE A 205 -5.37 6.06 10.96
N ASP A 206 -4.74 6.43 12.06
CA ASP A 206 -5.14 6.00 13.40
C ASP A 206 -6.08 6.99 14.10
N THR A 207 -6.08 8.25 13.68
CA THR A 207 -6.80 9.35 14.34
C THR A 207 -7.46 10.31 13.35
N TRP A 208 -8.44 11.11 13.81
CA TRP A 208 -9.05 12.19 13.02
C TRP A 208 -8.02 13.17 12.41
N PRO A 209 -6.98 13.62 13.13
CA PRO A 209 -5.88 14.39 12.54
C PRO A 209 -5.12 13.67 11.41
N ASP A 210 -4.94 12.35 11.49
CA ASP A 210 -4.27 11.59 10.44
C ASP A 210 -5.14 11.53 9.17
N LEU A 211 -6.46 11.42 9.35
CA LEU A 211 -7.44 11.48 8.27
C LEU A 211 -7.41 12.83 7.55
N GLU A 212 -7.31 13.94 8.30
CA GLU A 212 -7.22 15.28 7.74
C GLU A 212 -5.92 15.50 6.95
N ARG A 213 -4.78 15.00 7.47
CA ARG A 213 -3.50 15.03 6.73
C ARG A 213 -3.56 14.20 5.45
N ALA A 214 -4.18 13.01 5.50
CA ALA A 214 -4.37 12.16 4.34
C ALA A 214 -5.27 12.84 3.27
N ARG A 215 -6.35 13.51 3.69
CA ARG A 215 -7.22 14.30 2.80
C ARG A 215 -6.46 15.44 2.12
N GLY A 216 -5.63 16.17 2.87
CA GLY A 216 -4.80 17.25 2.32
C GLY A 216 -3.77 16.78 1.28
N ARG A 217 -3.26 15.54 1.39
CA ARG A 217 -2.36 14.93 0.40
C ARG A 217 -3.10 14.40 -0.84
N ALA A 218 -4.35 13.99 -0.68
CA ALA A 218 -5.18 13.46 -1.76
C ALA A 218 -5.81 14.54 -2.67
N ASP A 219 -5.76 15.82 -2.26
CA ASP A 219 -6.26 16.95 -3.03
C ASP A 219 -5.12 17.81 -3.63
N PRO A 220 -4.66 17.53 -4.87
CA PRO A 220 -3.67 18.37 -5.54
C PRO A 220 -4.25 19.68 -6.11
N ALA A 221 -5.53 20.00 -5.86
CA ALA A 221 -6.22 21.16 -6.44
C ALA A 221 -6.72 22.17 -5.40
N GLY A 222 -5.98 22.39 -4.32
CA GLY A 222 -6.15 23.55 -3.46
C GLY A 222 -5.67 24.83 -4.15
N ARG A 223 -6.44 25.39 -5.10
CA ARG A 223 -6.25 26.77 -5.56
C ARG A 223 -6.24 27.68 -4.34
N THR A 224 -5.07 28.24 -4.05
CA THR A 224 -4.96 29.51 -3.34
C THR A 224 -5.67 30.56 -4.18
N ASP A 225 -6.91 30.87 -3.85
CA ASP A 225 -7.52 32.13 -4.28
C ASP A 225 -8.28 32.74 -3.10
N LEU A 226 -7.49 33.32 -2.20
CA LEU A 226 -7.95 34.42 -1.35
C LEU A 226 -7.31 35.68 -1.90
N THR A 227 -7.87 36.22 -2.98
CA THR A 227 -7.75 37.65 -3.27
C THR A 227 -8.71 38.40 -2.33
N PRO A 228 -8.22 39.25 -1.40
CA PRO A 228 -9.12 40.15 -0.71
C PRO A 228 -9.47 41.30 -1.67
N SER A 229 -10.63 41.19 -2.32
CA SER A 229 -11.32 42.34 -2.87
C SER A 229 -12.20 42.93 -1.78
N SER A 230 -11.84 44.09 -1.26
CA SER A 230 -12.79 45.21 -1.18
C SER A 230 -12.06 46.47 -0.75
N THR A 231 -12.02 47.41 -1.67
CA THR A 231 -11.78 48.83 -1.41
C THR A 231 -12.93 49.34 -0.54
N ASP A 232 -12.66 49.75 0.69
CA ASP A 232 -13.58 50.63 1.40
C ASP A 232 -12.78 51.78 2.02
N ARG A 233 -12.90 52.96 1.40
CA ARG A 233 -12.39 54.22 1.92
C ARG A 233 -13.51 54.86 2.74
N PRO A 234 -13.30 55.20 4.02
CA PRO A 234 -14.29 55.95 4.76
C PRO A 234 -14.36 57.41 4.27
N HIS A 235 -15.58 57.86 3.99
CA HIS A 235 -15.95 59.24 3.68
C HIS A 235 -16.07 60.05 4.99
N PRO A 236 -15.55 61.29 5.08
CA PRO A 236 -15.67 62.09 6.30
C PRO A 236 -17.08 62.69 6.47
N PRO A 237 -17.58 62.84 7.71
CA PRO A 237 -18.87 63.48 7.96
C PRO A 237 -18.80 65.00 7.78
N ARG A 238 -19.83 65.55 7.14
CA ARG A 238 -20.06 66.99 6.89
C ARG A 238 -20.51 67.69 8.17
N SER A 239 -19.96 68.87 8.41
CA SER A 239 -20.37 69.85 9.42
C SER A 239 -21.61 70.65 8.98
N GLN A 240 -22.62 70.73 9.85
CA GLN A 240 -23.68 71.76 9.97
C GLN A 240 -24.18 71.65 11.43
N SER A 241 -24.29 72.66 12.29
CA SER A 241 -24.32 74.13 12.18
C SER A 241 -23.72 74.76 13.46
#